data_AF-A0A2K5YY09-F1
#
_entry.id   AF-A0A2K5YY09-F1
#
_cell.length_a   1.000
_cell.length_b   1.000
_cell.length_c   1.000
_cell.angle_alpha   90.00
_cell.angle_beta   90.00
_cell.angle_gamma   90.00
#
_symmetry.space_group_name_H-M   'P 1'
#
loop_
_entity.id
_entity.type
_entity.pdbx_description
1 polymer ?
#
loop_
_entity_poly.entity_id
_entity_poly.type
_entity_poly.pdbx_seq_one_letter_code
_entity_poly.pdbx_strand_id
1 'polypeptide(L)'
;MAVARARVLGVQWLQRASWNVVPLGTQPASRMTKDMFPGLYPRTPEELAAAAKKYIMHVEDYEHYPVEGMGYGDYPKLPDRSQHEKDPWYSWDQLDLRLNWGEPIPFRWHCFYATPCGSESYQGIELALPPGLLVWTLKLHSHRIYTIL
;
A
#
# COMPACT_ATOMS: atom_id res chain seq x y z
N MET A 1 38.56 -32.31 43.57
CA MET A 1 38.58 -31.10 42.70
C MET A 1 38.57 -31.40 41.19
N ALA A 2 39.07 -32.56 40.71
CA ALA A 2 39.16 -32.86 39.27
C ALA A 2 37.84 -33.25 38.56
N VAL A 3 36.90 -33.90 39.28
CA VAL A 3 35.65 -34.43 38.70
C VAL A 3 34.65 -33.32 38.32
N ALA A 4 34.65 -32.19 39.04
CA ALA A 4 33.76 -31.07 38.76
C ALA A 4 34.14 -30.33 37.46
N ARG A 5 35.43 -30.21 37.15
CA ARG A 5 35.93 -29.54 35.94
C ARG A 5 35.63 -30.34 34.66
N ALA A 6 35.65 -31.67 34.74
CA ALA A 6 35.32 -32.55 33.60
C ALA A 6 33.85 -32.45 33.19
N ARG A 7 32.93 -32.27 34.16
CA ARG A 7 31.49 -32.12 33.88
C ARG A 7 31.16 -30.81 33.16
N VAL A 8 31.84 -29.71 33.51
CA VAL A 8 31.66 -28.40 32.86
C VAL A 8 32.13 -28.43 31.42
N LEU A 9 33.28 -29.08 31.15
CA LEU A 9 33.82 -29.22 29.79
C LEU A 9 32.96 -30.12 28.90
N GLY A 10 32.39 -31.21 29.45
CA GLY A 10 31.47 -32.08 28.71
C GLY A 10 30.16 -31.39 28.33
N VAL A 11 29.61 -30.57 29.23
CA VAL A 11 28.40 -29.77 28.97
C VAL A 11 28.67 -28.67 27.94
N GLN A 12 29.82 -28.00 28.02
CA GLN A 12 30.22 -26.99 27.05
C GLN A 12 30.46 -27.57 25.64
N TRP A 13 30.99 -28.80 25.55
CA TRP A 13 31.12 -29.54 24.28
C TRP A 13 29.77 -29.88 23.66
N LEU A 14 28.82 -30.38 24.47
CA LEU A 14 27.44 -30.66 24.03
C LEU A 14 26.71 -29.39 23.56
N GLN A 15 26.90 -28.27 24.26
CA GLN A 15 26.35 -26.96 23.87
C GLN A 15 26.98 -26.44 22.57
N ARG A 16 28.27 -26.67 22.33
CA ARG A 16 28.94 -26.23 21.10
C ARG A 16 28.58 -27.13 19.90
N ALA A 17 28.33 -28.41 20.13
CA ALA A 17 27.89 -29.35 19.10
C ALA A 17 26.45 -29.05 18.64
N SER A 18 25.56 -28.60 19.54
CA SER A 18 24.17 -28.30 19.18
C SER A 18 24.01 -27.02 18.36
N TRP A 19 24.92 -26.04 18.49
CA TRP A 19 24.88 -24.78 17.73
C TRP A 19 25.27 -24.92 16.25
N ASN A 20 25.94 -26.01 15.87
CA ASN A 20 26.32 -26.27 14.48
C ASN A 20 25.22 -27.03 13.69
N VAL A 21 24.11 -27.37 14.33
CA VAL A 21 22.94 -27.92 13.65
C VAL A 21 22.12 -26.76 13.11
N VAL A 22 22.57 -26.19 11.99
CA VAL A 22 21.74 -25.30 11.17
C VAL A 22 20.61 -26.15 10.58
N PRO A 23 19.33 -25.85 10.83
CA PRO A 23 18.25 -26.57 10.17
C PRO A 23 18.36 -26.31 8.67
N LEU A 24 18.86 -27.29 7.92
CA LEU A 24 18.78 -27.27 6.46
C LEU A 24 17.30 -27.41 6.09
N GLY A 25 16.67 -26.32 5.71
CA GLY A 25 15.39 -26.38 5.00
C GLY A 25 14.19 -25.71 5.66
N THR A 26 14.36 -24.57 6.35
CA THR A 26 13.24 -23.62 6.45
C THR A 26 13.12 -22.89 5.11
N GLN A 27 12.40 -23.49 4.16
CA GLN A 27 11.83 -22.71 3.06
C GLN A 27 10.99 -21.59 3.70
N PRO A 28 11.21 -20.31 3.37
CA PRO A 28 10.37 -19.25 3.88
C PRO A 28 8.92 -19.54 3.51
N ALA A 29 7.99 -19.37 4.46
CA ALA A 29 6.58 -19.69 4.29
C ALA A 29 5.91 -18.90 3.15
N SER A 30 6.58 -17.86 2.64
CA SER A 30 6.24 -17.19 1.39
C SER A 30 7.45 -17.20 0.45
N ARG A 31 7.20 -17.42 -0.84
CA ARG A 31 8.20 -17.20 -1.91
C ARG A 31 8.48 -15.71 -2.18
N MET A 32 7.91 -14.81 -1.39
CA MET A 32 8.06 -13.37 -1.56
C MET A 32 9.38 -12.90 -0.95
N THR A 33 10.23 -12.34 -1.79
CA THR A 33 11.51 -11.75 -1.39
C THR A 33 11.35 -10.25 -1.11
N LYS A 34 12.26 -9.65 -0.33
CA LYS A 34 12.12 -8.26 0.15
C LYS A 34 12.06 -7.24 -0.99
N ASP A 35 12.72 -7.54 -2.10
CA ASP A 35 12.74 -6.79 -3.36
C ASP A 35 11.37 -6.72 -4.06
N MET A 36 10.44 -7.65 -3.78
CA MET A 36 9.09 -7.61 -4.32
C MET A 36 8.19 -6.59 -3.60
N PHE A 37 8.55 -6.17 -2.39
CA PHE A 37 7.75 -5.23 -1.59
C PHE A 37 8.06 -3.79 -1.93
N PRO A 38 7.09 -2.86 -1.91
CA PRO A 38 7.30 -1.44 -2.14
C PRO A 38 8.42 -0.89 -1.24
N GLY A 39 9.24 -0.03 -1.83
CA GLY A 39 10.46 0.52 -1.28
C GLY A 39 10.49 2.04 -1.27
N LEU A 40 11.70 2.58 -1.20
CA LEU A 40 11.95 4.01 -1.17
C LEU A 40 11.80 4.61 -2.57
N TYR A 41 11.51 5.91 -2.58
CA TYR A 41 11.36 6.69 -3.80
C TYR A 41 12.58 6.56 -4.75
N PRO A 42 12.39 6.12 -6.01
CA PRO A 42 13.47 5.98 -6.97
C PRO A 42 13.94 7.37 -7.43
N ARG A 43 15.25 7.63 -7.35
CA ARG A 43 15.83 8.93 -7.75
C ARG A 43 16.67 8.82 -9.01
N THR A 44 17.17 7.63 -9.31
CA THR A 44 18.02 7.38 -10.48
C THR A 44 17.23 6.70 -11.60
N PRO A 45 17.63 6.88 -12.87
CA PRO A 45 16.97 6.21 -13.99
C PRO A 45 17.09 4.68 -13.93
N GLU A 46 18.17 4.17 -13.33
CA GLU A 46 18.35 2.73 -13.10
C GLU A 46 17.38 2.18 -12.06
N GLU A 47 17.17 2.92 -10.96
CA GLU A 47 16.16 2.57 -9.95
C GLU A 47 14.74 2.65 -10.51
N LEU A 48 14.45 3.64 -11.36
CA LEU A 48 13.17 3.73 -12.06
C LEU A 48 12.93 2.51 -12.94
N ALA A 49 13.93 2.09 -13.73
CA ALA A 49 13.81 0.90 -14.56
C ALA A 49 13.63 -0.38 -13.73
N ALA A 50 14.32 -0.49 -12.58
CA ALA A 50 14.15 -1.60 -11.66
C ALA A 50 12.76 -1.60 -11.00
N ALA A 51 12.24 -0.43 -10.61
CA ALA A 51 10.90 -0.28 -10.05
C ALA A 51 9.82 -0.61 -11.08
N ALA A 52 9.92 -0.09 -12.30
CA ALA A 52 9.02 -0.43 -13.41
C ALA A 52 8.98 -1.95 -13.65
N LYS A 53 10.16 -2.59 -13.72
CA LYS A 53 10.28 -4.05 -13.87
C LYS A 53 9.63 -4.82 -12.72
N LYS A 54 9.77 -4.34 -11.50
CA LYS A 54 9.15 -4.94 -10.30
C LYS A 54 7.62 -4.90 -10.35
N TYR A 55 7.03 -3.85 -10.91
CA TYR A 55 5.58 -3.71 -11.09
C TYR A 55 5.04 -4.25 -12.42
N ILE A 56 5.87 -4.94 -13.21
CA ILE A 56 5.47 -5.50 -14.52
C ILE A 56 4.95 -4.38 -15.45
N MET A 57 5.60 -3.21 -15.40
CA MET A 57 5.30 -2.07 -16.26
C MET A 57 6.50 -1.70 -17.14
N HIS A 58 6.21 -1.04 -18.25
CA HIS A 58 7.21 -0.38 -19.06
C HIS A 58 7.82 0.82 -18.31
N VAL A 59 9.06 1.17 -18.61
CA VAL A 59 9.78 2.25 -17.91
C VAL A 59 9.14 3.59 -18.26
N GLU A 60 8.60 3.70 -19.47
CA GLU A 60 7.96 4.89 -20.04
C GLU A 60 6.60 5.17 -19.39
N ASP A 61 5.83 4.11 -19.09
CA ASP A 61 4.51 4.21 -18.47
C ASP A 61 4.60 4.31 -16.93
N TYR A 62 5.80 4.10 -16.37
CA TYR A 62 6.02 4.19 -14.93
C TYR A 62 6.09 5.65 -14.48
N GLU A 63 4.93 6.18 -14.11
CA GLU A 63 4.84 7.42 -13.33
C GLU A 63 4.86 7.13 -11.84
N HIS A 64 5.45 8.03 -11.06
CA HIS A 64 5.53 7.92 -9.60
C HIS A 64 4.95 9.17 -8.94
N TYR A 65 4.52 9.03 -7.69
CA TYR A 65 3.97 10.16 -6.92
C TYR A 65 5.04 11.18 -6.54
N PRO A 66 4.72 12.48 -6.42
CA PRO A 66 5.66 13.49 -5.96
C PRO A 66 6.13 13.21 -4.52
N VAL A 67 7.35 13.65 -4.19
CA VAL A 67 8.07 13.36 -2.93
C VAL A 67 7.48 14.08 -1.70
N GLU A 68 6.31 14.72 -1.80
CA GLU A 68 5.74 15.67 -0.83
C GLU A 68 5.27 15.07 0.53
N GLY A 69 6.00 14.09 1.08
CA GLY A 69 5.87 13.64 2.46
C GLY A 69 4.72 12.67 2.74
N MET A 70 3.91 12.33 1.74
CA MET A 70 2.76 11.42 1.86
C MET A 70 3.16 9.94 2.01
N GLY A 71 4.44 9.60 1.84
CA GLY A 71 4.94 8.24 2.08
C GLY A 71 4.58 7.20 1.01
N TYR A 72 4.26 7.62 -0.23
CA TYR A 72 3.94 6.71 -1.33
C TYR A 72 5.10 5.79 -1.76
N GLY A 73 6.35 6.21 -1.54
CA GLY A 73 7.54 5.41 -1.88
C GLY A 73 7.75 5.26 -3.39
N ASP A 74 8.00 4.03 -3.83
CA ASP A 74 8.15 3.62 -5.24
C ASP A 74 6.83 3.11 -5.87
N TYR A 75 5.69 3.39 -5.25
CA TYR A 75 4.42 2.91 -5.78
C TYR A 75 4.03 3.64 -7.08
N PRO A 76 3.60 2.93 -8.13
CA PRO A 76 3.24 3.54 -9.40
C PRO A 76 1.99 4.41 -9.27
N LYS A 77 2.01 5.57 -9.92
CA LYS A 77 0.89 6.49 -10.06
C LYS A 77 0.08 6.09 -11.28
N LEU A 78 -0.94 5.26 -11.04
CA LEU A 78 -1.87 4.84 -12.08
C LEU A 78 -2.94 5.91 -12.35
N PRO A 79 -3.53 5.93 -13.56
CA PRO A 79 -4.64 6.83 -13.87
C PRO A 79 -5.82 6.55 -12.95
N ASP A 80 -6.42 7.62 -12.43
CA ASP A 80 -7.56 7.60 -11.52
C ASP A 80 -8.87 7.27 -12.27
N ARG A 81 -9.00 6.05 -12.78
CA ARG A 81 -10.21 5.56 -13.48
C ARG A 81 -11.02 4.61 -12.62
N SER A 82 -12.34 4.68 -12.77
CA SER A 82 -13.24 3.76 -12.07
C SER A 82 -13.11 2.34 -12.66
N GLN A 83 -13.29 1.31 -11.84
CA GLN A 83 -13.30 -0.08 -12.35
C GLN A 83 -14.51 -0.34 -13.26
N HIS A 84 -15.56 0.48 -13.12
CA HIS A 84 -16.77 0.41 -13.93
C HIS A 84 -16.54 0.79 -15.40
N GLU A 85 -15.53 1.61 -15.70
CA GLU A 85 -15.14 1.99 -17.05
C GLU A 85 -14.45 0.85 -17.82
N LYS A 86 -13.93 -0.17 -17.13
CA LYS A 86 -13.27 -1.31 -17.79
C LYS A 86 -14.30 -2.17 -18.51
N ASP A 87 -13.91 -2.71 -19.67
CA ASP A 87 -14.78 -3.50 -20.54
C ASP A 87 -15.43 -4.68 -19.77
N PRO A 88 -16.77 -4.75 -19.68
CA PRO A 88 -17.44 -5.85 -19.02
C PRO A 88 -17.38 -7.18 -19.80
N TRP A 89 -17.07 -7.15 -21.10
CA TRP A 89 -17.09 -8.33 -21.96
C TRP A 89 -15.75 -9.06 -22.05
N TYR A 90 -14.67 -8.41 -21.60
CA TYR A 90 -13.37 -9.04 -21.49
C TYR A 90 -13.36 -10.10 -20.38
N SER A 91 -12.67 -11.23 -20.63
CA SER A 91 -12.53 -12.32 -19.66
C SER A 91 -11.44 -12.00 -18.63
N TRP A 92 -11.78 -11.20 -17.63
CA TRP A 92 -10.89 -10.87 -16.51
C TRP A 92 -10.59 -12.08 -15.61
N ASP A 93 -9.38 -12.16 -15.06
CA ASP A 93 -9.03 -13.19 -14.08
C ASP A 93 -9.86 -13.06 -12.80
N GLN A 94 -10.10 -11.82 -12.36
CA GLN A 94 -11.01 -11.49 -11.27
C GLN A 94 -12.23 -10.76 -11.84
N LEU A 95 -13.26 -11.52 -12.20
CA LEU A 95 -14.48 -10.99 -12.84
C LEU A 95 -15.17 -9.88 -12.02
N ASP A 96 -15.27 -10.05 -10.70
CA ASP A 96 -15.93 -9.08 -9.81
C ASP A 96 -15.19 -7.73 -9.75
N LEU A 97 -13.85 -7.78 -9.88
CA LEU A 97 -12.98 -6.62 -9.74
C LEU A 97 -12.55 -6.03 -11.10
N ARG A 98 -12.79 -6.77 -12.19
CA ARG A 98 -12.27 -6.52 -13.54
C ARG A 98 -10.75 -6.28 -13.54
N LEU A 99 -10.00 -7.17 -12.88
CA LEU A 99 -8.54 -7.11 -12.77
C LEU A 99 -7.90 -8.40 -13.31
N ASN A 100 -6.74 -8.25 -13.96
CA ASN A 100 -5.91 -9.38 -14.36
C ASN A 100 -4.80 -9.64 -13.33
N TRP A 101 -4.28 -10.86 -13.31
CA TRP A 101 -3.16 -11.22 -12.47
C TRP A 101 -1.88 -10.51 -12.91
N GLY A 102 -1.20 -9.88 -11.95
CA GLY A 102 0.03 -9.11 -12.21
C GLY A 102 -0.20 -7.66 -12.63
N GLU A 103 -1.45 -7.22 -12.83
CA GLU A 103 -1.73 -5.80 -13.01
C GLU A 103 -1.48 -5.03 -11.71
N PRO A 104 -0.77 -3.88 -11.75
CA PRO A 104 -0.62 -3.03 -10.59
C PRO A 104 -1.97 -2.40 -10.22
N ILE A 105 -2.22 -2.30 -8.92
CA ILE A 105 -3.47 -1.80 -8.37
C ILE A 105 -3.33 -0.29 -8.09
N PRO A 106 -4.28 0.57 -8.45
CA PRO A 106 -4.23 2.00 -8.09
C PRO A 106 -4.14 2.21 -6.57
N PHE A 107 -3.37 3.19 -6.11
CA PHE A 107 -3.23 3.45 -4.66
C PHE A 107 -4.60 3.69 -3.98
N ARG A 108 -5.48 4.44 -4.65
CA ARG A 108 -6.86 4.70 -4.20
C ARG A 108 -7.88 3.70 -4.75
N TRP A 109 -7.49 2.44 -4.93
CA TRP A 109 -8.37 1.41 -5.50
C TRP A 109 -9.71 1.27 -4.77
N HIS A 110 -9.73 1.41 -3.44
CA HIS A 110 -10.97 1.38 -2.66
C HIS A 110 -12.01 2.41 -3.11
N CYS A 111 -11.58 3.62 -3.49
CA CYS A 111 -12.47 4.65 -4.01
C CYS A 111 -13.05 4.23 -5.36
N PHE A 112 -12.18 3.79 -6.28
CA PHE A 112 -12.55 3.48 -7.67
C PHE A 112 -13.27 2.13 -7.85
N TYR A 113 -13.22 1.27 -6.84
CA TYR A 113 -14.01 0.04 -6.81
C TYR A 113 -15.49 0.32 -6.52
N ALA A 114 -15.79 1.21 -5.57
CA ALA A 114 -17.14 1.46 -5.10
C ALA A 114 -17.88 2.55 -5.91
N THR A 115 -17.16 3.49 -6.53
CA THR A 115 -17.79 4.61 -7.24
C THR A 115 -17.89 4.36 -8.74
N PRO A 116 -19.07 4.60 -9.37
CA PRO A 116 -19.21 4.58 -10.82
C PRO A 116 -18.54 5.75 -11.54
N CYS A 117 -18.14 6.81 -10.82
CA CYS A 117 -17.55 8.01 -11.39
C CYS A 117 -16.02 7.97 -11.26
N GLY A 118 -15.32 8.21 -12.37
CA GLY A 118 -13.87 8.42 -12.42
C GLY A 118 -13.42 9.73 -11.75
N SER A 119 -12.11 10.01 -11.83
CA SER A 119 -11.39 11.12 -11.18
C SER A 119 -12.05 12.50 -11.24
N GLU A 120 -12.89 12.77 -12.24
CA GLU A 120 -13.59 14.05 -12.42
C GLU A 120 -14.47 14.42 -11.21
N SER A 121 -15.01 13.43 -10.50
CA SER A 121 -15.81 13.69 -9.28
C SER A 121 -14.98 14.11 -8.07
N TYR A 122 -13.70 13.71 -7.98
CA TYR A 122 -12.84 14.04 -6.85
C TYR A 122 -12.08 15.35 -7.03
N GLN A 123 -11.67 15.69 -8.26
CA GLN A 123 -11.03 17.00 -8.54
C GLN A 123 -11.99 18.18 -8.34
N GLY A 124 -13.31 17.95 -8.29
CA GLY A 124 -14.32 18.97 -8.03
C GLY A 124 -14.70 19.19 -6.56
N ILE A 125 -14.12 18.45 -5.60
CA ILE A 125 -14.42 18.63 -4.17
C ILE A 125 -13.41 19.57 -3.49
N GLU A 126 -12.26 19.83 -4.11
CA GLU A 126 -11.43 20.99 -3.79
C GLU A 126 -11.89 22.20 -4.63
N LEU A 127 -12.26 23.29 -3.95
CA LEU A 127 -12.46 24.65 -4.50
C LEU A 127 -13.78 24.98 -5.24
N ALA A 128 -14.91 24.48 -4.75
CA ALA A 128 -16.22 25.13 -4.99
C ALA A 128 -16.85 25.65 -3.68
N LEU A 129 -16.03 26.24 -2.79
CA LEU A 129 -16.55 27.26 -1.89
C LEU A 129 -16.48 28.59 -2.64
N PRO A 130 -17.61 29.19 -3.04
CA PRO A 130 -17.59 30.54 -3.56
C PRO A 130 -16.98 31.45 -2.48
N PRO A 131 -16.03 32.35 -2.81
CA PRO A 131 -15.55 33.36 -1.88
C PRO A 131 -16.71 34.31 -1.58
N GLY A 132 -17.53 33.97 -0.58
CA GLY A 132 -18.74 34.71 -0.28
C GLY A 132 -19.69 34.11 0.77
N LEU A 133 -19.53 32.84 1.17
CA LEU A 133 -20.38 32.23 2.21
C LEU A 133 -19.59 31.91 3.48
N LEU A 134 -19.07 32.98 4.07
CA LEU A 134 -18.62 33.04 5.46
C LEU A 134 -19.79 33.44 6.39
N VAL A 135 -20.97 32.83 6.22
CA VAL A 135 -22.08 32.93 7.18
C VAL A 135 -22.85 31.63 7.08
N TRP A 136 -22.99 30.91 8.19
CA TRP A 136 -23.89 29.79 8.51
C TRP A 136 -23.21 28.72 9.40
N THR A 137 -22.15 29.07 10.13
CA THR A 137 -21.97 28.48 11.45
C THR A 137 -23.01 29.10 12.40
N LEU A 138 -23.75 28.24 13.11
CA LEU A 138 -24.61 28.53 14.27
C LEU A 138 -26.03 29.05 13.99
N LYS A 139 -26.93 28.16 13.54
CA LYS A 139 -28.33 28.21 14.01
C LYS A 139 -29.01 26.86 13.75
N LEU A 140 -29.06 25.97 14.75
CA LEU A 140 -30.13 24.97 14.96
C LEU A 140 -29.76 24.00 16.09
N HIS A 141 -29.70 24.51 17.32
CA HIS A 141 -30.23 23.79 18.48
C HIS A 141 -30.45 24.77 19.64
N SER A 142 -31.62 24.67 20.28
CA SER A 142 -32.08 25.44 21.43
C SER A 142 -32.87 26.72 21.15
N HIS A 143 -34.14 26.54 20.78
CA HIS A 143 -35.20 27.44 21.22
C HIS A 143 -36.21 26.63 22.05
N ARG A 144 -35.96 26.55 23.36
CA ARG A 144 -36.95 26.14 24.36
C ARG A 144 -36.94 27.14 25.50
N ILE A 145 -37.58 28.29 25.29
CA ILE A 145 -38.12 29.14 26.36
C ILE A 145 -39.50 29.56 25.87
N TYR A 146 -40.53 28.97 26.48
CA TYR A 146 -41.92 29.41 26.38
C TYR A 146 -42.11 30.51 27.43
N THR A 147 -42.62 31.67 27.00
CA THR A 147 -43.36 32.57 27.88
C THR A 147 -44.53 33.14 27.08
N ILE A 148 -45.70 32.53 27.29
CA ILE A 148 -47.01 33.11 27.01
C ILE A 148 -47.46 33.75 28.33
N LEU A 149 -48.15 34.90 28.20
CA LEU A 149 -48.85 35.64 29.25
C LEU A 149 -49.56 34.76 30.29
#